data_AF-A0A7V8RB23-F1
#
_entry.id   AF-A0A7V8RB23-F1
#
_cell.length_a   1.000
_cell.length_b   1.000
_cell.length_c   1.000
_cell.angle_alpha   90.00
_cell.angle_beta   90.00
_cell.angle_gamma   90.00
#
_symmetry.space_group_name_H-M   'P 1'
#
loop_
_entity.id
_entity.type
_entity.pdbx_description
1 polymer ?
#
loop_
_entity_poly.entity_id
_entity_poly.type
_entity_poly.pdbx_seq_one_letter_code
_entity_poly.pdbx_strand_id
1 'polypeptide(L)'
;MSRRQHICDVPGCTHTRQRWQRICDLCYPQLPSAIRNNLIRAHAEKRMADWRSWKRRAGEIIAARRAARAPSTRWTSQSAFDLQARMLGERTD
;
A
#
# COMPACT_ATOMS: atom_id res chain seq x y z
N MET A 1 -27.49 15.27 -5.13
CA MET A 1 -26.52 15.30 -4.00
C MET A 1 -25.46 14.22 -4.22
N SER A 2 -24.21 14.59 -4.49
CA SER A 2 -23.11 13.62 -4.61
C SER A 2 -22.87 12.95 -3.25
N ARG A 3 -22.93 11.61 -3.17
CA ARG A 3 -22.67 10.88 -1.91
C ARG A 3 -21.21 11.11 -1.50
N ARG A 4 -20.99 11.68 -0.31
CA ARG A 4 -19.64 11.91 0.23
C ARG A 4 -18.92 10.56 0.32
N GLN A 5 -17.88 10.39 -0.49
CA GLN A 5 -17.10 9.17 -0.50
C GLN A 5 -16.26 9.08 0.77
N HIS A 6 -16.34 7.96 1.48
CA HIS A 6 -15.52 7.71 2.65
C HIS A 6 -14.20 7.08 2.22
N ILE A 7 -13.08 7.74 2.50
CA ILE A 7 -11.74 7.27 2.13
C ILE A 7 -11.13 6.42 3.25
N CYS A 8 -10.35 5.41 2.87
CA CYS A 8 -9.58 4.58 3.78
C CYS A 8 -8.70 5.41 4.72
N ASP A 9 -8.63 5.02 6.00
CA ASP A 9 -7.82 5.73 7.00
C ASP A 9 -6.31 5.50 6.80
N VAL A 10 -5.89 4.49 6.03
CA VAL A 10 -4.48 4.16 5.81
C VAL A 10 -3.82 5.21 4.89
N PRO A 11 -2.77 5.92 5.35
CA PRO A 11 -2.05 6.88 4.53
C PRO A 11 -1.51 6.25 3.22
N GLY A 12 -1.65 6.95 2.10
CA GLY A 12 -1.25 6.45 0.79
C GLY A 12 -2.22 5.45 0.15
N CYS A 13 -3.38 5.21 0.78
CA CYS A 13 -4.50 4.50 0.17
C CYS A 13 -5.56 5.50 -0.30
N THR A 14 -5.95 5.41 -1.58
CA THR A 14 -6.98 6.26 -2.19
C THR A 14 -8.32 5.54 -2.36
N HIS A 15 -8.40 4.26 -1.97
CA HIS A 15 -9.61 3.48 -2.12
C HIS A 15 -10.73 3.97 -1.20
N THR A 16 -11.95 3.92 -1.72
CA THR A 16 -13.16 4.16 -0.95
C THR A 16 -13.45 2.99 0.00
N ARG A 17 -14.22 3.27 1.04
CA ARG A 17 -14.72 2.29 2.01
C ARG A 17 -16.18 2.54 2.32
N GLN A 18 -16.81 1.57 2.98
CA GLN A 18 -18.14 1.77 3.54
C GLN A 18 -18.10 2.80 4.69
N ARG A 19 -19.24 3.45 4.95
CA ARG A 19 -19.38 4.48 6.01
C ARG A 19 -18.93 3.98 7.39
N TRP A 20 -19.28 2.74 7.72
CA TRP A 20 -19.00 2.10 9.01
C TRP A 20 -17.59 1.52 9.12
N GLN A 21 -16.93 1.23 7.99
CA GLN A 21 -15.54 0.78 7.98
C GLN A 21 -14.60 1.95 8.31
N ARG A 22 -13.38 1.68 8.76
CA ARG A 22 -12.27 2.67 8.81
C ARG A 22 -11.19 2.36 7.79
N ILE A 23 -10.98 1.08 7.54
CA ILE A 23 -10.00 0.54 6.60
C ILE A 23 -10.79 -0.08 5.46
N CYS A 24 -10.40 0.17 4.20
CA CYS A 24 -11.03 -0.46 3.04
C CYS A 24 -10.71 -1.97 2.97
N ASP A 25 -11.49 -2.70 2.18
CA ASP A 25 -11.36 -4.16 2.04
C ASP A 25 -10.00 -4.59 1.47
N LEU A 26 -9.30 -3.70 0.75
CA LEU A 26 -7.97 -4.00 0.22
C LEU A 26 -6.86 -3.86 1.28
N CYS A 27 -6.93 -2.85 2.14
CA CYS A 27 -5.94 -2.64 3.20
C CYS A 27 -6.18 -3.56 4.40
N TYR A 28 -7.43 -3.95 4.66
CA TYR A 28 -7.78 -4.78 5.81
C TYR A 28 -7.01 -6.12 5.88
N PRO A 29 -6.95 -6.97 4.85
CA PRO A 29 -6.19 -8.22 4.90
C PRO A 29 -4.67 -7.99 4.92
N GLN A 30 -4.21 -6.80 4.52
CA GLN A 30 -2.79 -6.46 4.47
C GLN A 30 -2.24 -5.92 5.81
N LEU A 31 -3.09 -5.70 6.81
CA LEU A 31 -2.64 -5.19 8.10
C LEU A 31 -2.70 -6.30 9.15
N PRO A 32 -1.67 -6.41 10.04
CA PRO A 32 -1.74 -7.29 11.20
C PRO A 32 -2.96 -6.98 12.06
N SER A 33 -3.57 -8.01 12.65
CA SER A 33 -4.78 -7.89 13.47
C SER A 33 -4.64 -6.83 14.57
N ALA A 34 -3.50 -6.80 15.27
CA ALA A 34 -3.20 -5.82 16.31
C ALA A 34 -3.29 -4.37 15.80
N ILE A 35 -2.78 -4.08 14.60
CA ILE A 35 -2.83 -2.75 14.00
C ILE A 35 -4.26 -2.36 13.65
N ARG A 36 -5.03 -3.29 13.06
CA ARG A 36 -6.44 -3.06 12.70
C ARG A 36 -7.27 -2.74 13.93
N ASN A 37 -7.17 -3.59 14.95
CA ASN A 37 -7.96 -3.49 16.17
C ASN A 37 -7.63 -2.21 16.92
N ASN A 38 -6.35 -1.88 17.07
CA ASN A 38 -5.94 -0.65 17.76
C ASN A 38 -6.34 0.62 17.02
N LEU A 39 -6.25 0.64 15.68
CA LEU A 39 -6.69 1.78 14.88
C LEU A 39 -8.20 2.01 15.01
N ILE A 40 -8.99 0.96 14.84
CA ILE A 40 -10.46 1.03 14.94
C ILE A 40 -10.88 1.44 16.35
N ARG A 41 -10.29 0.82 17.38
CA ARG A 41 -10.57 1.12 18.78
C ARG A 41 -10.21 2.54 19.17
N ALA A 42 -9.02 3.02 18.80
CA ALA A 42 -8.60 4.39 19.11
C ALA A 42 -9.54 5.45 18.48
N HIS A 43 -10.05 5.20 17.27
CA HIS A 43 -11.06 6.07 16.67
C HIS A 43 -12.40 6.00 17.41
N ALA A 44 -12.88 4.80 17.74
CA ALA A 44 -14.13 4.60 18.45
C ALA A 44 -14.13 5.29 19.84
N GLU A 45 -13.01 5.20 20.56
CA GLU A 45 -12.79 5.80 21.88
C GLU A 45 -12.39 7.29 21.81
N LYS A 46 -12.39 7.89 20.62
CA LYS A 46 -12.00 9.28 20.37
C LYS A 46 -10.56 9.64 20.82
N ARG A 47 -9.66 8.66 20.98
CA ARG A 47 -8.23 8.86 21.28
C ARG A 47 -7.47 9.28 20.02
N MET A 48 -7.62 10.55 19.63
CA MET A 48 -7.13 11.07 18.34
C MET A 48 -5.60 11.02 18.18
N ALA A 49 -4.83 11.14 19.26
CA ALA A 49 -3.37 10.99 19.21
C ALA A 49 -2.98 9.56 18.83
N ASP A 50 -3.58 8.58 19.49
CA ASP A 50 -3.36 7.17 19.21
C ASP A 50 -3.86 6.79 17.83
N TRP A 51 -5.04 7.27 17.42
CA TRP A 51 -5.57 7.02 16.08
C TRP A 51 -4.62 7.52 15.00
N ARG A 52 -4.04 8.72 15.14
CA ARG A 52 -3.01 9.24 14.22
C ARG A 52 -1.74 8.39 14.23
N SER A 53 -1.30 7.94 15.40
CA SER A 53 -0.14 7.04 15.53
C SER A 53 -0.36 5.71 14.79
N TRP A 54 -1.50 5.06 15.03
CA TRP A 54 -1.85 3.80 14.38
C TRP A 54 -2.05 3.95 12.87
N LYS A 55 -2.62 5.08 12.42
CA LYS A 55 -2.68 5.40 10.98
C LYS A 55 -1.30 5.45 10.34
N ARG A 56 -0.35 6.16 10.96
CA ARG A 56 1.04 6.24 10.46
C ARG A 56 1.66 4.85 10.37
N ARG A 57 1.53 4.06 11.44
CA ARG A 57 2.05 2.68 11.49
C ARG A 57 1.43 1.77 10.43
N ALA A 58 0.12 1.90 10.19
CA ALA A 58 -0.54 1.17 9.11
C ALA A 58 -0.01 1.58 7.73
N GLY A 59 0.22 2.88 7.51
CA GLY A 59 0.81 3.42 6.29
C GLY A 59 2.22 2.86 6.03
N GLU A 60 3.08 2.84 7.05
CA GLU A 60 4.44 2.26 6.97
C GLU A 60 4.40 0.79 6.52
N ILE A 61 3.51 -0.03 7.09
CA ILE A 61 3.39 -1.45 6.75
C ILE A 61 2.96 -1.62 5.29
N ILE A 62 1.96 -0.86 4.84
CA ILE A 62 1.50 -0.93 3.45
C ILE A 62 2.58 -0.44 2.48
N ALA A 63 3.29 0.65 2.82
CA ALA A 63 4.39 1.15 2.01
C ALA A 63 5.52 0.12 1.90
N ALA A 64 5.93 -0.51 3.01
CA ALA A 64 6.94 -1.56 3.02
C ALA A 64 6.52 -2.77 2.18
N ARG A 65 5.26 -3.21 2.27
CA ARG A 65 4.74 -4.32 1.45
C ARG A 65 4.69 -3.98 -0.03
N ARG A 66 4.34 -2.74 -0.39
CA ARG A 66 4.38 -2.27 -1.79
C ARG A 66 5.82 -2.23 -2.31
N ALA A 67 6.76 -1.73 -1.51
CA ALA A 67 8.18 -1.71 -1.85
C ALA A 67 8.74 -3.13 -2.06
N ALA A 68 8.36 -4.09 -1.21
CA ALA A 68 8.76 -5.50 -1.35
C ALA A 68 8.18 -6.19 -2.60
N ARG A 69 7.03 -5.72 -3.11
CA ARG A 69 6.41 -6.23 -4.34
C ARG A 69 6.93 -5.56 -5.61
N ALA A 70 7.56 -4.39 -5.49
CA ALA A 70 8.12 -3.71 -6.65
C ALA A 70 9.20 -4.64 -7.24
N PRO A 71 9.11 -5.02 -8.53
CA PRO A 71 10.16 -5.79 -9.15
C PRO A 71 11.46 -5.00 -8.98
N SER A 72 12.50 -5.67 -8.48
CA SER A 72 13.84 -5.11 -8.44
C SER A 72 14.39 -5.09 -9.87
N THR A 73 13.80 -4.28 -10.74
CA THR A 73 14.36 -3.99 -12.06
C THR A 73 15.54 -3.06 -11.82
N ARG A 74 16.61 -3.57 -11.19
CA ARG A 74 17.93 -2.97 -11.32
C ARG A 74 18.30 -3.18 -12.77
N TRP A 75 18.02 -2.19 -13.59
CA TRP A 75 18.53 -2.12 -14.94
C TRP A 75 20.05 -2.10 -14.81
N THR A 76 20.71 -3.20 -15.16
CA THR A 76 22.17 -3.23 -15.22
C THR A 76 22.59 -2.81 -16.63
N SER A 77 23.80 -2.28 -16.77
CA SER A 77 24.40 -2.07 -18.10
C SER A 77 24.37 -3.36 -18.93
N GLN A 78 24.57 -4.51 -18.27
CA GLN A 78 24.47 -5.83 -18.88
C GLN A 78 23.07 -6.12 -19.43
N SER A 79 22.00 -5.87 -18.66
CA SER A 79 20.63 -6.14 -19.12
C SER A 79 20.19 -5.19 -20.25
N ALA A 80 20.72 -3.97 -20.27
CA ALA A 80 20.53 -3.04 -21.39
C ALA A 80 21.23 -3.54 -22.66
N PHE A 81 22.49 -3.99 -22.54
CA PHE A 81 23.27 -4.51 -23.66
C PHE A 81 22.66 -5.79 -24.24
N ASP A 82 22.25 -6.74 -23.38
CA ASP A 82 21.61 -7.99 -23.82
C ASP A 82 20.26 -7.75 -24.53
N LEU A 83 19.49 -6.74 -24.09
CA LEU A 83 18.28 -6.31 -24.79
C LEU A 83 18.59 -5.73 -26.17
N GLN A 84 19.65 -4.92 -26.26
CA GLN A 84 20.08 -4.30 -27.52
C GLN A 84 20.60 -5.36 -28.51
N ALA A 85 21.40 -6.33 -28.05
CA ALA A 85 21.89 -7.43 -28.87
C ALA A 85 20.75 -8.32 -29.40
N ARG A 86 19.69 -8.54 -28.59
CA ARG A 86 18.47 -9.25 -29.02
C ARG A 86 17.69 -8.47 -30.08
N MET A 87 17.58 -7.15 -29.94
CA MET A 87 16.89 -6.31 -30.94
C MET A 87 17.64 -6.28 -32.28
N LEU A 88 18.97 -6.43 -32.26
CA LEU A 88 19.82 -6.47 -33.46
C LEU A 88 19.94 -7.87 -34.06
N GLY A 89 19.35 -8.90 -33.44
CA GLY A 89 19.37 -10.28 -33.95
C GLY A 89 20.72 -11.00 -33.78
N GLU A 90 21.65 -10.47 -32.98
CA GLU A 90 23.00 -11.02 -32.82
C GLU A 90 23.06 -12.22 -31.84
N ARG A 91 21.95 -12.54 -31.16
CA ARG A 91 21.81 -13.69 -30.27
C ARG A 91 20.45 -14.37 -30.44
N THR A 92 20.42 -15.45 -31.20
CA THR A 92 19.41 -16.50 -31.15
C THR A 92 19.95 -17.65 -30.30
N ASP A 93 19.15 -18.11 -29.34
CA ASP A 93 19.41 -19.38 -28.62
C ASP A 93 19.46 -20.56 -29.62
#